data_AF-A0A8B6FJS0-F1
#
_entry.id   AF-A0A8B6FJS0-F1
#
_cell.length_a   1.000
_cell.length_b   1.000
_cell.length_c   1.000
_cell.angle_alpha   90.00
_cell.angle_beta   90.00
_cell.angle_gamma   90.00
#
_symmetry.space_group_name_H-M   'P 1'
#
loop_
_entity.id
_entity.type
_entity.pdbx_description
1 polymer ?
#
loop_
_entity_poly.entity_id
_entity_poly.type
_entity_poly.pdbx_seq_one_letter_code
_entity_poly.pdbx_strand_id
1 'polypeptide(L)'
;MSNFKVSQVGRKVTPLLAFIRDFLRQTSKSNNNIYREPLRYEDQVVKRTQPLPRLPDGPSNKLSNNAYCERDGRRFCMPPENVYNAKVALAAGKAIESGTSGQSVVMSKRIVAPSMPRA
;
A
#
# COMPACT_ATOMS: atom_id res chain seq x y z
N MET A 1 17.51 19.86 -50.32
CA MET A 1 16.27 19.45 -49.60
C MET A 1 16.69 18.80 -48.30
N SER A 2 16.40 19.42 -47.15
CA SER A 2 16.79 18.91 -45.84
C SER A 2 15.87 17.76 -45.42
N ASN A 3 16.46 16.63 -45.05
CA ASN A 3 15.69 15.46 -44.60
C ASN A 3 15.07 15.75 -43.23
N PHE A 4 13.73 15.75 -43.16
CA PHE A 4 12.98 15.88 -41.92
C PHE A 4 13.22 14.65 -41.04
N LYS A 5 14.14 14.77 -40.08
CA LYS A 5 14.50 13.68 -39.17
C LYS A 5 13.54 13.66 -37.99
N VAL A 6 12.63 12.69 -37.97
CA VAL A 6 11.79 12.37 -36.80
C VAL A 6 12.43 11.24 -36.02
N SER A 7 12.76 11.46 -34.76
CA SER A 7 13.22 10.42 -33.84
C SER A 7 12.03 9.58 -33.39
N GLN A 8 11.78 8.46 -34.07
CA GLN A 8 10.79 7.47 -33.65
C GLN A 8 11.49 6.42 -32.78
N VAL A 9 10.89 6.09 -31.63
CA VAL A 9 11.30 4.95 -30.82
C VAL A 9 10.22 3.87 -30.99
N GLY A 10 10.56 2.72 -31.57
CA GLY A 10 9.58 1.67 -31.91
C GLY A 10 9.35 1.50 -33.42
N ARG A 11 8.15 1.06 -33.84
CA ARG A 11 7.83 0.89 -35.27
C ARG A 11 7.91 2.23 -36.00
N LYS A 12 8.58 2.21 -37.16
CA LYS A 12 8.72 3.40 -37.99
C LYS A 12 7.39 3.71 -38.69
N VAL A 13 6.83 4.88 -38.39
CA VAL A 13 5.69 5.47 -39.12
C VAL A 13 6.22 6.39 -40.22
N THR A 14 5.47 6.57 -41.31
CA THR A 14 5.86 7.51 -42.37
C THR A 14 5.99 8.94 -41.79
N PRO A 15 6.95 9.74 -42.28
CA PRO A 15 7.22 11.06 -41.71
C PRO A 15 6.03 12.01 -41.81
N LEU A 16 5.17 11.86 -42.84
CA LEU A 16 3.93 12.63 -42.98
C LEU A 16 2.93 12.31 -41.86
N LEU A 17 2.69 11.03 -41.58
CA LEU A 17 1.76 10.62 -40.51
C LEU A 17 2.30 10.98 -39.13
N ALA A 18 3.62 10.88 -38.92
CA ALA A 18 4.25 11.36 -37.70
C ALA A 18 4.04 12.86 -37.48
N PHE A 19 4.16 13.65 -38.55
CA PHE A 19 3.90 15.09 -38.51
C PHE A 19 2.44 15.40 -38.15
N ILE A 20 1.47 14.73 -38.80
CA ILE A 20 0.04 14.92 -38.49
C ILE A 20 -0.27 14.53 -37.04
N ARG A 21 0.29 13.41 -36.54
CA ARG A 21 0.13 12.97 -35.15
C ARG A 21 0.65 14.02 -34.16
N ASP A 22 1.87 14.52 -34.39
CA ASP A 22 2.52 15.45 -33.48
C ASP A 22 1.85 16.84 -33.52
N PHE A 23 1.33 17.23 -34.69
CA PHE A 23 0.51 18.43 -34.89
C PHE A 23 -0.83 18.35 -34.13
N LEU A 24 -1.61 17.28 -34.34
CA LEU A 24 -2.92 17.11 -33.67
C LEU A 24 -2.79 16.94 -32.15
N ARG A 25 -1.67 16.36 -31.67
CA ARG A 25 -1.41 16.17 -30.24
C ARG A 25 -0.78 17.39 -29.56
N GLN A 26 -0.51 18.48 -30.29
CA GLN A 26 0.19 19.68 -29.80
C GLN A 26 1.53 19.36 -29.11
N THR A 27 2.15 18.23 -29.46
CA THR A 27 3.45 17.83 -28.94
C THR A 27 4.53 18.47 -29.83
N SER A 28 4.84 19.73 -29.57
CA SER A 28 5.95 20.47 -30.20
C SER A 28 7.30 19.99 -29.65
N LYS A 29 8.37 20.05 -30.44
CA LYS A 29 9.76 19.84 -29.98
C LYS A 29 10.17 20.78 -28.83
N SER A 30 9.46 21.89 -28.61
CA SER A 30 9.71 22.83 -27.49
C SER A 30 8.95 22.50 -26.21
N ASN A 31 7.90 21.70 -26.28
CA ASN A 31 7.10 21.31 -25.14
C ASN A 31 7.68 19.99 -24.66
N ASN A 32 8.15 19.88 -23.41
CA ASN A 32 8.70 18.64 -22.82
C ASN A 32 7.73 17.42 -22.82
N ASN A 33 6.60 17.52 -23.51
CA ASN A 33 5.62 16.47 -23.76
C ASN A 33 6.05 15.61 -24.97
N ILE A 34 7.02 14.72 -24.74
CA ILE A 34 7.46 13.72 -25.71
C ILE A 34 6.35 12.67 -25.86
N TYR A 35 5.93 12.37 -27.10
CA TYR A 35 5.03 11.26 -27.37
C TYR A 35 5.62 9.94 -26.85
N ARG A 36 4.95 9.32 -25.89
CA ARG A 36 5.21 7.94 -25.50
C ARG A 36 4.21 7.03 -26.18
N GLU A 37 4.72 6.10 -26.98
CA GLU A 37 3.88 5.14 -27.67
C GLU A 37 3.29 4.13 -26.67
N PRO A 38 1.99 3.82 -26.71
CA PRO A 38 1.39 2.83 -25.82
C PRO A 38 1.77 1.40 -26.22
N LEU A 39 2.21 1.21 -27.46
CA LEU A 39 2.65 -0.08 -27.97
C LEU A 39 4.02 -0.43 -27.41
N ARG A 40 4.16 -1.67 -27.00
CA ARG A 40 5.38 -2.23 -26.43
C ARG A 40 6.17 -2.97 -27.51
N TYR A 41 7.36 -2.47 -27.80
CA TYR A 41 8.27 -3.06 -28.79
C TYR A 41 9.34 -3.93 -28.14
N GLU A 42 9.96 -4.79 -28.94
CA GLU A 42 10.98 -5.74 -28.49
C GLU A 42 12.14 -5.04 -27.76
N ASP A 43 12.60 -3.90 -28.27
CA ASP A 43 13.72 -3.14 -27.69
C ASP A 43 13.38 -2.50 -26.33
N GLN A 44 12.09 -2.35 -26.01
CA GLN A 44 11.59 -1.67 -24.81
C GLN A 44 11.08 -2.63 -23.74
N VAL A 45 10.99 -3.93 -24.05
CA VAL A 45 10.46 -4.95 -23.14
C VAL A 45 11.50 -6.04 -22.94
N VAL A 46 11.60 -6.53 -21.72
CA VAL A 46 12.47 -7.67 -21.41
C VAL A 46 12.00 -8.92 -22.16
N LYS A 47 12.93 -9.79 -22.54
CA LYS A 47 12.65 -11.07 -23.21
C LYS A 47 11.57 -11.88 -22.48
N ARG A 48 10.79 -12.66 -23.24
CA ARG A 48 9.77 -13.55 -22.67
C ARG A 48 10.38 -14.67 -21.84
N THR A 49 11.57 -15.12 -22.23
CA THR A 49 12.35 -16.11 -21.50
C THR A 49 13.25 -15.41 -20.50
N GLN A 50 13.10 -15.76 -19.23
CA GLN A 50 13.95 -15.28 -18.14
C GLN A 50 14.89 -16.42 -17.70
N PRO A 51 16.14 -16.12 -17.31
CA PRO A 51 17.02 -17.12 -16.71
C PRO A 51 16.44 -17.62 -15.39
N LEU A 52 16.83 -18.82 -14.97
CA LEU A 52 16.38 -19.39 -13.70
C LEU A 52 16.85 -18.50 -12.54
N PRO A 53 15.93 -17.95 -11.71
CA PRO A 53 16.32 -17.10 -10.59
C PRO A 53 16.83 -17.91 -9.40
N ARG A 54 17.77 -17.33 -8.64
CA ARG A 54 18.13 -17.79 -7.28
C ARG A 54 17.54 -16.82 -6.28
N LEU A 55 16.39 -17.17 -5.71
CA LEU A 55 15.68 -16.33 -4.75
C LEU A 55 16.34 -16.47 -3.37
N PRO A 56 16.44 -15.38 -2.59
CA PRO A 56 16.87 -15.48 -1.19
C PRO A 56 15.81 -16.18 -0.36
N ASP A 57 16.25 -16.90 0.66
CA ASP A 57 15.34 -17.59 1.56
C ASP A 57 14.60 -16.64 2.49
N GLY A 58 13.43 -17.10 2.97
CA GLY A 58 12.66 -16.39 3.97
C GLY A 58 13.29 -16.41 5.36
N PRO A 59 12.82 -15.56 6.28
CA PRO A 59 13.39 -15.40 7.64
C PRO A 59 13.26 -16.65 8.52
N SER A 60 12.37 -17.58 8.15
CA SER A 60 12.20 -18.87 8.83
C SER A 60 13.04 -20.00 8.23
N ASN A 61 13.96 -19.75 7.29
CA ASN A 61 14.93 -20.76 6.87
C ASN A 61 16.15 -20.75 7.80
N LYS A 62 15.95 -21.21 9.04
CA LYS A 62 16.98 -21.27 10.10
C LYS A 62 17.14 -22.71 10.57
N LEU A 63 18.39 -23.12 10.81
CA LEU A 63 18.74 -24.48 11.28
C LEU A 63 18.39 -24.72 12.75
N SER A 64 18.42 -23.67 13.58
CA SER A 64 18.11 -23.72 15.03
C SER A 64 17.28 -22.51 15.46
N ASN A 65 16.69 -22.58 16.66
CA ASN A 65 15.84 -21.54 17.24
C ASN A 65 14.71 -21.08 16.28
N ASN A 66 13.99 -22.05 15.74
CA ASN A 66 12.96 -21.83 14.72
C ASN A 66 11.74 -22.73 14.95
N ALA A 67 11.28 -22.78 16.20
CA ALA A 67 10.11 -23.55 16.56
C ALA A 67 8.86 -22.93 15.94
N TYR A 68 8.01 -23.75 15.31
CA TYR A 68 6.79 -23.26 14.65
C TYR A 68 5.81 -22.61 15.64
N CYS A 69 5.78 -23.07 16.90
CA CYS A 69 4.90 -22.55 17.94
C CYS A 69 5.17 -21.07 18.28
N GLU A 70 6.42 -20.61 18.20
CA GLU A 70 6.79 -19.23 18.56
C GLU A 70 6.44 -18.22 17.45
N ARG A 71 6.34 -18.68 16.19
CA ARG A 71 6.08 -17.85 15.01
C ARG A 71 4.62 -17.88 14.52
N ASP A 72 3.77 -18.74 15.08
CA ASP A 72 2.43 -18.97 14.55
C ASP A 72 1.44 -17.89 14.98
N GLY A 73 1.43 -16.77 14.24
CA GLY A 73 0.43 -15.70 14.32
C GLY A 73 -1.02 -16.17 14.36
N ARG A 74 -1.34 -17.27 13.68
CA ARG A 74 -2.70 -17.80 13.56
C ARG A 74 -3.25 -18.29 14.90
N ARG A 75 -2.36 -18.75 15.78
CA ARG A 75 -2.70 -19.24 17.12
C ARG A 75 -2.63 -18.17 18.20
N PHE A 76 -2.06 -17.00 17.89
CA PHE A 76 -2.07 -15.82 18.77
C PHE A 76 -3.37 -15.02 18.66
N CYS A 77 -4.23 -15.34 17.69
CA CYS A 77 -5.56 -14.72 17.57
C CYS A 77 -6.45 -15.16 18.74
N MET A 78 -6.65 -14.24 19.70
CA MET A 78 -7.59 -14.43 20.79
C MET A 78 -9.03 -14.19 20.30
N PRO A 79 -10.03 -14.86 20.89
CA PRO A 79 -11.42 -14.50 20.66
C PRO A 79 -11.66 -13.04 21.05
N PRO A 80 -12.63 -12.35 20.41
CA PRO A 80 -12.92 -10.96 20.73
C PRO A 80 -13.32 -10.81 22.19
N GLU A 81 -12.82 -9.76 22.83
CA GLU A 81 -13.23 -9.41 24.18
C GLU A 81 -14.66 -8.86 24.18
N ASN A 82 -15.49 -9.38 25.08
CA ASN A 82 -16.90 -9.01 25.15
C ASN A 82 -17.06 -7.84 26.13
N VAL A 83 -17.18 -6.62 25.61
CA VAL A 83 -17.25 -5.38 26.43
C VAL A 83 -18.60 -5.24 27.14
N TYR A 84 -19.66 -5.87 26.62
CA TYR A 84 -20.99 -5.88 27.21
C TYR A 84 -21.72 -7.20 26.92
N ASN A 85 -22.34 -7.80 27.94
CA ASN A 85 -23.16 -8.99 27.80
C ASN A 85 -24.38 -8.88 28.73
N ALA A 86 -25.60 -8.98 28.17
CA ALA A 86 -26.84 -8.87 28.95
C ALA A 86 -27.13 -10.11 29.82
N LYS A 87 -26.53 -11.27 29.51
CA LYS A 87 -26.79 -12.55 30.20
C LYS A 87 -25.77 -12.87 31.30
N VAL A 88 -24.62 -12.19 31.30
CA VAL A 88 -23.51 -12.44 32.22
C VAL A 88 -23.14 -11.10 32.86
N ALA A 89 -23.20 -11.02 34.18
CA ALA A 89 -22.78 -9.81 34.90
C ALA A 89 -21.26 -9.65 34.77
N LEU A 90 -20.82 -8.74 33.92
CA LEU A 90 -19.42 -8.34 33.78
C LEU A 90 -19.17 -7.14 34.72
N ALA A 91 -18.20 -7.26 35.62
CA ALA A 91 -17.83 -6.14 36.48
C ALA A 91 -17.17 -5.04 35.62
N ALA A 92 -17.79 -3.85 35.55
CA ALA A 92 -17.08 -2.66 35.10
C ALA A 92 -15.92 -2.43 36.09
N GLY A 93 -14.68 -2.37 35.60
CA GLY A 93 -13.48 -2.36 36.43
C GLY A 93 -13.62 -1.46 37.67
N LYS A 94 -13.43 -2.04 38.86
CA LYS A 94 -13.46 -1.31 40.12
C LYS A 94 -12.36 -0.25 40.12
N ALA A 95 -12.72 1.00 40.38
CA ALA A 95 -11.74 2.00 40.79
C ALA A 95 -11.12 1.54 42.11
N ILE A 96 -9.80 1.62 42.23
CA ILE A 96 -9.10 1.42 43.49
C ILE A 96 -9.51 2.60 44.40
N GLU A 97 -10.35 2.32 45.39
CA GLU A 97 -10.90 3.32 46.32
C GLU A 97 -9.88 3.65 47.42
N SER A 98 -9.09 4.71 47.24
CA SER A 98 -8.49 5.43 48.36
C SER A 98 -9.56 6.34 48.97
N GLY A 99 -10.07 5.95 50.15
CA GLY A 99 -11.25 6.53 50.76
C GLY A 99 -11.10 8.00 51.18
N THR A 100 -12.23 8.72 51.16
CA THR A 100 -12.78 9.49 52.30
C THR A 100 -14.22 9.90 51.95
N SER A 101 -15.08 9.75 52.93
CA SER A 101 -16.54 9.88 52.93
C SER A 101 -17.09 11.22 52.45
N GLY A 102 -18.17 11.17 51.66
CA GLY A 102 -19.25 12.15 51.76
C GLY A 102 -19.28 13.26 50.71
N GLN A 103 -19.30 12.93 49.42
CA GLN A 103 -19.98 13.73 48.39
C GLN A 103 -20.55 12.77 47.34
N SER A 104 -21.82 12.91 46.97
CA SER A 104 -22.38 12.24 45.79
C SER A 104 -21.75 12.86 44.55
N VAL A 105 -20.55 12.39 44.20
CA VAL A 105 -19.90 12.72 42.95
C VAL A 105 -20.82 12.16 41.86
N VAL A 106 -21.57 13.05 41.21
CA VAL A 106 -22.19 12.75 39.92
C VAL A 106 -21.07 12.15 39.09
N MET A 107 -21.18 10.86 38.79
CA MET A 107 -20.18 10.11 38.03
C MET A 107 -20.16 10.65 36.60
N SER A 108 -19.58 11.82 36.41
CA SER A 108 -19.42 12.51 35.14
C SER A 108 -18.36 11.78 34.35
N LYS A 109 -18.77 10.69 33.68
CA LYS A 109 -17.87 9.94 32.81
C LYS A 109 -17.53 10.83 31.61
N ARG A 110 -16.24 11.12 31.42
CA ARG A 110 -15.76 11.92 30.28
C ARG A 110 -16.15 11.22 28.97
N ILE A 111 -16.64 11.99 28.00
CA ILE A 111 -16.87 11.51 26.64
C ILE A 111 -15.51 11.18 26.02
N VAL A 112 -15.31 9.92 25.64
CA VAL A 112 -14.08 9.42 25.02
C VAL A 112 -14.32 9.27 23.51
N ALA A 113 -13.47 9.91 22.71
CA ALA A 113 -13.46 9.71 21.25
C ALA A 113 -12.69 8.41 20.90
N PRO A 114 -13.03 7.71 19.81
CA PRO A 114 -12.37 6.45 19.42
C PRO A 114 -10.91 6.65 18.99
N SER A 115 -10.53 7.86 18.59
CA SER A 115 -9.16 8.22 18.21
C SER A 115 -8.87 9.69 18.52
N MET A 116 -7.60 10.07 18.50
CA MET A 116 -7.19 11.48 18.57
C MET A 116 -7.73 12.27 17.36
N PRO A 117 -8.06 13.56 17.52
CA PRO A 117 -8.42 14.41 16.39
C PRO A 117 -7.22 14.58 15.45
N ARG A 118 -7.47 14.47 14.14
CA ARG A 118 -6.46 14.75 13.12
C ARG A 118 -6.11 16.25 13.20
N ALA A 119 -4.82 16.56 13.30
CA ALA A 119 -4.30 17.93 13.30
C ALA A 119 -4.50 18.62 11.95
#